data_AF-A0A1A8WLA2-F1
#
_entry.id   AF-A0A1A8WLA2-F1
#
_cell.length_a   1.000
_cell.length_b   1.000
_cell.length_c   1.000
_cell.angle_alpha   90.00
_cell.angle_beta   90.00
_cell.angle_gamma   90.00
#
_symmetry.space_group_name_H-M   'P 1'
#
loop_
_entity.id
_entity.type
_entity.pdbx_description
1 polymer ?
#
loop_
_entity_poly.entity_id
_entity_poly.type
_entity_poly.pdbx_seq_one_letter_code
_entity_poly.pdbx_strand_id
1 'polypeptide(L)'
;KEDDRDHFGKKRLDIAGPLMASSFATYFRKMAKDVRRVLQRQIDNNKPFDVAGAIRSCSQITQGMQYQLATGNWGKDKDGKVIRTGVAQVLNRLTYSSCLSHLRRLNTPLGREGKMAKPRQLHNTHWGMICPFETPEGQSVGLVKNLSLMCDISVGTSTNNIYEFLTEWGLESLDEVPPQLMNEKVKLFLNGKWVGCFNQIDNLIETLYELRRRCDISPEASIVRDVNSKEIKIFTDSGRAMRPLYVVKNVGGKNKLKLTKEHIRNATKYPDKYNWDYFIQEGIIEYIDCEEEETTMISMFIDDLKTGTGYYNNYTHCEIHPSLILGVCASIIPFSDHNQSPRNTYQSAMSKQAMGIYVTNFNIRLDTLAHLLYYPQKPLVCTKATEYLHFKDLPAGINAIVAIMCYTGYNQEDSLIMNQSSIDRGLFRSVFYRTYTSEEKQQGSLIIESFEKPSVRVVKGLKRGDYTKLEDDG
;
A
#
# COMPACT_ATOMS: atom_id res chain seq x y z
N LYS A 1 8.14 -11.74 -29.56
CA LYS A 1 9.09 -11.48 -28.45
C LYS A 1 8.58 -12.27 -27.25
N GLU A 2 9.47 -12.69 -26.35
CA GLU A 2 9.04 -13.34 -25.11
C GLU A 2 8.32 -12.33 -24.21
N ASP A 3 7.33 -12.80 -23.45
CA ASP A 3 6.58 -11.98 -22.51
C ASP A 3 7.45 -11.56 -21.33
N ASP A 4 7.39 -10.28 -20.97
CA ASP A 4 8.13 -9.75 -19.84
C ASP A 4 7.44 -10.09 -18.51
N ARG A 5 8.07 -10.97 -17.74
CA ARG A 5 7.60 -11.39 -16.41
C ARG A 5 7.77 -10.30 -15.35
N ASP A 6 8.62 -9.30 -15.59
CA ASP A 6 8.90 -8.24 -14.62
C ASP A 6 7.88 -7.10 -14.68
N HIS A 7 7.17 -6.97 -15.80
CA HIS A 7 6.08 -6.02 -16.03
C HIS A 7 5.08 -5.97 -14.84
N PHE A 8 4.98 -4.81 -14.20
CA PHE A 8 4.16 -4.62 -13.01
C PHE A 8 2.65 -4.74 -13.30
N GLY A 9 2.19 -4.32 -14.48
CA GLY A 9 0.78 -4.49 -14.90
C GLY A 9 0.29 -5.93 -14.99
N LYS A 10 1.19 -6.91 -15.08
CA LYS A 10 0.84 -8.35 -15.07
C LYS A 10 0.83 -8.95 -13.65
N LYS A 11 1.09 -8.12 -12.63
CA LYS A 11 1.07 -8.49 -11.22
C LYS A 11 -0.16 -7.84 -10.55
N ARG A 12 -0.62 -8.45 -9.46
CA ARG A 12 -1.69 -7.93 -8.61
C ARG A 12 -1.22 -7.83 -7.17
N LEU A 13 -1.73 -6.85 -6.46
CA LEU A 13 -1.46 -6.59 -5.06
C LEU A 13 -2.59 -7.18 -4.21
N ASP A 14 -2.26 -8.21 -3.45
CA ASP A 14 -3.17 -8.76 -2.45
C ASP A 14 -3.22 -7.83 -1.22
N ILE A 15 -4.26 -7.00 -1.12
CA ILE A 15 -4.51 -6.14 0.05
C ILE A 15 -5.13 -6.93 1.21
N ALA A 16 -5.34 -6.26 2.34
CA ALA A 16 -5.91 -6.88 3.55
C ALA A 16 -7.25 -7.60 3.29
N GLY A 17 -8.13 -7.03 2.46
CA GLY A 17 -9.44 -7.60 2.12
C GLY A 17 -9.36 -9.02 1.53
N PRO A 18 -8.77 -9.22 0.34
CA PRO A 18 -8.61 -10.54 -0.28
C PRO A 18 -7.84 -11.53 0.60
N LEU A 19 -6.82 -11.07 1.33
CA LEU A 19 -6.03 -11.92 2.24
C LEU A 19 -6.87 -12.45 3.40
N MET A 20 -7.70 -11.59 4.00
CA MET A 20 -8.60 -11.96 5.10
C MET A 20 -9.74 -12.84 4.59
N ALA A 21 -10.30 -12.55 3.41
CA ALA A 21 -11.35 -13.36 2.80
C ALA A 21 -10.88 -14.81 2.52
N SER A 22 -9.68 -14.96 1.94
CA SER A 22 -9.09 -16.28 1.68
C SER A 22 -8.81 -17.07 2.97
N SER A 23 -8.30 -16.39 4.00
CA SER A 23 -8.08 -16.99 5.32
C SER A 23 -9.40 -17.45 5.95
N PHE A 24 -10.38 -16.55 6.01
CA PHE A 24 -11.69 -16.84 6.59
C PHE A 24 -12.38 -17.99 5.86
N ALA A 25 -12.38 -17.99 4.52
CA ALA A 25 -12.98 -19.07 3.73
C ALA A 25 -12.34 -20.43 4.04
N THR A 26 -11.03 -20.47 4.28
CA THR A 26 -10.31 -21.70 4.65
C THR A 26 -10.75 -22.21 6.02
N TYR A 27 -10.78 -21.34 7.04
CA TYR A 27 -11.23 -21.71 8.38
C TYR A 27 -12.71 -22.06 8.42
N PHE A 28 -13.55 -21.36 7.66
CA PHE A 28 -14.97 -21.63 7.56
C PHE A 28 -15.26 -23.01 6.96
N ARG A 29 -14.59 -23.37 5.85
CA ARG A 29 -14.70 -24.73 5.27
C ARG A 29 -14.24 -25.81 6.23
N LYS A 30 -13.18 -25.54 7.02
CA LYS A 30 -12.69 -26.48 8.04
C LYS A 30 -13.69 -26.64 9.18
N MET A 31 -14.23 -25.54 9.69
CA MET A 31 -15.31 -25.54 10.68
C MET A 31 -16.51 -26.35 10.19
N ALA A 32 -16.97 -26.14 8.95
CA ALA A 32 -18.10 -26.89 8.39
C ALA A 32 -17.84 -28.41 8.35
N LYS A 33 -16.61 -28.83 8.01
CA LYS A 33 -16.22 -30.26 8.04
C LYS A 33 -16.17 -30.82 9.45
N ASP A 34 -15.65 -30.06 10.42
CA ASP A 34 -15.53 -30.49 11.81
C ASP A 34 -16.91 -30.56 12.49
N VAL A 35 -17.79 -29.59 12.25
CA VAL A 35 -19.19 -29.62 12.70
C VAL A 35 -19.90 -30.85 12.15
N ARG A 36 -19.75 -31.16 10.85
CA ARG A 36 -20.32 -32.39 10.27
C ARG A 36 -19.83 -33.66 10.96
N ARG A 37 -18.54 -33.73 11.33
CA ARG A 37 -17.97 -34.89 12.05
C ARG A 37 -18.52 -35.00 13.48
N VAL A 38 -18.68 -33.88 14.18
CA VAL A 38 -19.27 -33.86 15.53
C VAL A 38 -20.73 -34.32 15.49
N LEU A 39 -21.51 -33.79 14.54
CA LEU A 39 -22.91 -34.18 14.35
C LEU A 39 -23.04 -35.67 13.97
N GLN A 40 -22.18 -36.19 13.10
CA GLN A 40 -22.17 -37.62 12.77
C GLN A 40 -21.91 -38.47 14.02
N ARG A 41 -20.92 -38.11 14.85
CA ARG A 41 -20.66 -38.81 16.11
C ARG A 41 -21.80 -38.71 17.12
N GLN A 42 -22.58 -37.62 17.11
CA GLN A 42 -23.76 -37.52 17.96
C GLN A 42 -24.83 -38.52 17.51
N ILE A 43 -25.05 -38.64 16.19
CA ILE A 43 -25.95 -39.62 15.59
C ILE A 43 -25.49 -41.05 15.93
N ASP A 44 -24.22 -41.37 15.68
CA ASP A 44 -23.68 -42.73 15.89
C ASP A 44 -23.76 -43.17 17.37
N ASN A 45 -23.73 -42.21 18.30
CA ASN A 45 -23.81 -42.48 19.75
C ASN A 45 -25.22 -42.25 20.34
N ASN A 46 -26.27 -42.11 19.53
CA ASN A 46 -27.64 -41.80 19.97
C ASN A 46 -27.74 -40.59 20.92
N LYS A 47 -26.88 -39.58 20.74
CA LYS A 47 -26.95 -38.30 21.48
C LYS A 47 -27.93 -37.35 20.80
N PRO A 48 -28.55 -36.41 21.54
CA PRO A 48 -29.41 -35.39 20.96
C PRO A 48 -28.62 -34.57 19.93
N PHE A 49 -29.28 -34.28 18.80
CA PHE A 49 -28.69 -33.53 17.69
C PHE A 49 -28.59 -32.05 18.05
N ASP A 50 -27.42 -31.63 18.53
CA ASP A 50 -27.17 -30.25 18.95
C ASP A 50 -26.19 -29.54 18.01
N VAL A 51 -26.76 -28.80 17.07
CA VAL A 51 -26.01 -27.99 16.10
C VAL A 51 -25.31 -26.82 16.78
N ALA A 52 -25.97 -26.16 17.75
CA ALA A 52 -25.43 -24.98 18.41
C ALA A 52 -24.24 -25.35 19.30
N GLY A 53 -24.30 -26.49 20.00
CA GLY A 53 -23.18 -27.04 20.75
C GLY A 53 -22.02 -27.48 19.84
N ALA A 54 -22.33 -28.12 18.71
CA ALA A 54 -21.31 -28.52 17.74
C ALA A 54 -20.54 -27.31 17.17
N ILE A 55 -21.24 -26.24 16.81
CA ILE A 55 -20.61 -24.99 16.35
C ILE A 55 -19.79 -24.35 17.47
N ARG A 56 -20.34 -24.24 18.69
CA ARG A 56 -19.63 -23.67 19.85
C ARG A 56 -18.35 -24.42 20.21
N SER A 57 -18.32 -25.74 20.00
CA SER A 57 -17.11 -26.54 20.21
C SER A 57 -16.00 -26.26 19.18
N CYS A 58 -16.33 -25.62 18.06
CA CYS A 58 -15.41 -25.34 16.96
C CYS A 58 -14.91 -23.87 16.98
N SER A 59 -14.00 -23.53 17.91
CA SER A 59 -13.37 -22.19 18.02
C SER A 59 -12.28 -21.90 16.98
N GLN A 60 -12.18 -22.69 15.92
CA GLN A 60 -11.04 -22.67 15.00
C GLN A 60 -10.90 -21.39 14.19
N ILE A 61 -12.00 -20.67 13.93
CA ILE A 61 -11.95 -19.38 13.23
C ILE A 61 -11.23 -18.34 14.10
N THR A 62 -11.71 -18.13 15.33
CA THR A 62 -11.15 -17.13 16.25
C THR A 62 -9.69 -17.42 16.56
N GLN A 63 -9.36 -18.63 17.02
CA GLN A 63 -7.99 -19.01 17.37
C GLN A 63 -7.07 -19.01 16.13
N GLY A 64 -7.58 -19.49 14.99
CA GLY A 64 -6.83 -19.54 13.74
C GLY A 64 -6.47 -18.14 13.22
N MET A 65 -7.45 -17.24 13.16
CA MET A 65 -7.22 -15.85 12.70
C MET A 65 -6.33 -15.07 13.68
N GLN A 66 -6.54 -15.21 14.99
CA GLN A 66 -5.67 -14.59 16.00
C GLN A 66 -4.22 -15.03 15.85
N TYR A 67 -3.98 -16.34 15.65
CA TYR A 67 -2.65 -16.88 15.41
C TYR A 67 -2.02 -16.31 14.12
N GLN A 68 -2.76 -16.28 13.01
CA GLN A 68 -2.23 -15.74 11.74
C GLN A 68 -1.87 -14.27 11.86
N LEU A 69 -2.75 -13.45 12.44
CA LEU A 69 -2.51 -12.01 12.64
C LEU A 69 -1.35 -11.75 13.60
N ALA A 70 -1.23 -12.51 14.68
CA ALA A 70 -0.16 -12.34 15.66
C ALA A 70 1.21 -12.77 15.11
N THR A 71 1.27 -13.85 14.35
CA THR A 71 2.54 -14.42 13.86
C THR A 71 2.96 -13.90 12.48
N GLY A 72 2.02 -13.35 11.69
CA GLY A 72 2.27 -12.96 10.30
C GLY A 72 2.40 -14.13 9.32
N ASN A 73 2.07 -15.36 9.75
CA ASN A 73 2.12 -16.57 8.95
C ASN A 73 0.78 -16.84 8.27
N TRP A 74 0.71 -16.67 6.96
CA TRP A 74 -0.50 -16.85 6.16
C TRP A 74 -0.49 -18.20 5.42
N GLY A 75 -1.48 -19.03 5.76
CA GLY A 75 -1.69 -20.34 5.13
C GLY A 75 -0.64 -21.39 5.53
N LYS A 76 -1.03 -22.66 5.36
CA LYS A 76 -0.15 -23.82 5.51
C LYS A 76 -0.34 -24.73 4.31
N ASP A 77 0.75 -25.24 3.77
CA ASP A 77 0.73 -26.27 2.72
C ASP A 77 0.27 -27.63 3.30
N LYS A 78 0.04 -28.62 2.45
CA LYS A 78 -0.32 -30.00 2.84
C LYS A 78 0.70 -30.61 3.81
N ASP A 79 1.96 -30.24 3.66
CA ASP A 79 3.08 -30.66 4.52
C ASP A 79 3.22 -29.78 5.79
N GLY A 80 2.30 -28.85 6.02
CA GLY A 80 2.29 -27.96 7.18
C GLY A 80 3.25 -26.76 7.10
N LYS A 81 4.01 -26.63 6.01
CA LYS A 81 4.91 -25.48 5.77
C LYS A 81 4.12 -24.19 5.54
N VAL A 82 4.60 -23.08 6.08
CA VAL A 82 3.97 -21.77 5.90
C VAL A 82 4.18 -21.28 4.47
N ILE A 83 3.10 -20.85 3.82
CA ILE A 83 3.13 -20.43 2.42
C ILE A 83 3.62 -18.98 2.29
N ARG A 84 3.10 -18.08 3.14
CA ARG A 84 3.46 -16.66 3.13
C ARG A 84 3.86 -16.23 4.53
N THR A 85 5.07 -15.69 4.68
CA THR A 85 5.59 -15.17 5.95
C THR A 85 5.69 -13.65 5.91
N GLY A 86 5.44 -13.02 7.06
CA GLY A 86 5.60 -11.58 7.24
C GLY A 86 4.52 -10.73 6.57
N VAL A 87 3.31 -11.28 6.40
CA VAL A 87 2.13 -10.56 5.90
C VAL A 87 1.62 -9.57 6.96
N ALA A 88 1.44 -10.03 8.19
CA ALA A 88 1.20 -9.15 9.34
C ALA A 88 2.52 -8.81 10.04
N GLN A 89 2.67 -7.55 10.42
CA GLN A 89 3.86 -7.01 11.08
C GLN A 89 3.42 -6.04 12.17
N VAL A 90 4.21 -5.94 13.24
CA VAL A 90 3.99 -4.91 14.27
C VAL A 90 4.25 -3.54 13.67
N LEU A 91 3.29 -2.63 13.80
CA LEU A 91 3.37 -1.28 13.25
C LEU A 91 4.60 -0.54 13.78
N ASN A 92 5.44 -0.01 12.88
CA ASN A 92 6.58 0.81 13.25
C ASN A 92 6.12 2.23 13.62
N ARG A 93 6.32 2.62 14.88
CA ARG A 93 5.84 3.89 15.45
C ARG A 93 6.97 4.82 15.91
N LEU A 94 8.15 4.76 15.29
CA LEU A 94 9.24 5.67 15.64
C LEU A 94 8.91 7.14 15.31
N THR A 95 8.28 7.38 14.16
CA THR A 95 7.80 8.70 13.73
C THR A 95 6.46 8.58 13.02
N TYR A 96 5.75 9.70 12.88
CA TYR A 96 4.50 9.75 12.13
C TYR A 96 4.68 9.33 10.66
N SER A 97 5.75 9.82 10.00
CA SER A 97 6.07 9.44 8.62
C SER A 97 6.45 7.96 8.47
N SER A 98 7.15 7.39 9.45
CA SER A 98 7.50 5.96 9.48
C SER A 98 6.26 5.07 9.57
N CYS A 99 5.26 5.49 10.37
CA CYS A 99 3.97 4.83 10.48
C CYS A 99 3.23 4.82 9.14
N LEU A 100 3.10 5.98 8.49
CA LEU A 100 2.43 6.11 7.18
C LEU A 100 3.16 5.30 6.09
N SER A 101 4.48 5.34 6.06
CA SER A 101 5.31 4.52 5.17
C SER A 101 5.06 3.03 5.39
N HIS A 102 4.94 2.58 6.65
CA HIS A 102 4.72 1.17 6.94
C HIS A 102 3.36 0.67 6.44
N LEU A 103 2.32 1.51 6.49
CA LEU A 103 0.98 1.17 5.96
C LEU A 103 0.96 1.00 4.44
N ARG A 104 1.88 1.67 3.71
CA ARG A 104 1.96 1.63 2.24
C ARG A 104 3.03 0.69 1.70
N ARG A 105 3.57 -0.17 2.57
CA ARG A 105 4.62 -1.13 2.24
C ARG A 105 4.05 -2.32 1.47
N LEU A 106 4.74 -2.68 0.39
CA LEU A 106 4.51 -3.87 -0.41
C LEU A 106 5.62 -4.88 -0.17
N ASN A 107 5.28 -6.16 -0.06
CA ASN A 107 6.24 -7.24 0.10
C ASN A 107 6.09 -8.27 -1.03
N THR A 108 7.18 -8.54 -1.73
CA THR A 108 7.21 -9.59 -2.75
C THR A 108 7.47 -10.94 -2.07
N PRO A 109 6.66 -11.99 -2.32
CA PRO A 109 6.74 -13.29 -1.63
C PRO A 109 7.90 -14.17 -2.13
N LEU A 110 9.09 -13.58 -2.32
CA LEU A 110 10.30 -14.27 -2.73
C LEU A 110 11.23 -14.46 -1.52
N GLY A 111 11.93 -15.59 -1.50
CA GLY A 111 12.97 -15.85 -0.51
C GLY A 111 14.06 -14.77 -0.58
N ARG A 112 14.43 -14.22 0.59
CA ARG A 112 15.43 -13.14 0.69
C ARG A 112 16.85 -13.59 0.39
N GLU A 113 17.08 -14.90 0.39
CA GLU A 113 18.38 -15.54 0.15
C GLU A 113 18.82 -15.47 -1.32
N GLY A 114 17.87 -15.32 -2.25
CA GLY A 114 18.16 -15.23 -3.69
C GLY A 114 18.75 -13.87 -4.09
N LYS A 115 19.96 -13.88 -4.65
CA LYS A 115 20.63 -12.71 -5.27
C LYS A 115 20.19 -12.44 -6.72
N MET A 116 18.96 -12.79 -7.09
CA MET A 116 18.46 -12.53 -8.45
C MET A 116 18.23 -11.03 -8.65
N ALA A 117 18.80 -10.47 -9.72
CA ALA A 117 18.70 -9.05 -10.02
C ALA A 117 17.30 -8.65 -10.55
N LYS A 118 16.73 -9.47 -11.44
CA LYS A 118 15.54 -9.13 -12.24
C LYS A 118 14.27 -8.74 -11.43
N PRO A 119 13.89 -9.39 -10.31
CA PRO A 119 12.75 -8.91 -9.53
C PRO A 119 13.06 -7.69 -8.64
N ARG A 120 14.35 -7.37 -8.44
CA ARG A 120 14.82 -6.29 -7.54
C ARG A 120 15.11 -4.99 -8.27
N GLN A 121 15.45 -5.07 -9.56
CA GLN A 121 15.70 -3.90 -10.38
C GLN A 121 14.44 -3.06 -10.53
N LEU A 122 14.63 -1.74 -10.60
CA LEU A 122 13.55 -0.81 -10.90
C LEU A 122 13.14 -1.02 -12.36
N HIS A 123 11.90 -1.46 -12.56
CA HIS A 123 11.28 -1.59 -13.87
C HIS A 123 10.54 -0.31 -14.26
N ASN A 124 10.45 0.01 -15.55
CA ASN A 124 9.83 1.23 -16.05
C ASN A 124 8.34 1.33 -15.69
N THR A 125 7.64 0.20 -15.67
CA THR A 125 6.21 0.12 -15.30
C THR A 125 5.93 0.33 -13.81
N HIS A 126 6.96 0.58 -13.00
CA HIS A 126 6.78 1.08 -11.63
C HIS A 126 6.46 2.58 -11.60
N TRP A 127 6.73 3.32 -12.67
CA TRP A 127 6.52 4.77 -12.74
C TRP A 127 5.09 5.13 -12.35
N GLY A 128 4.93 6.12 -11.47
CA GLY A 128 3.61 6.55 -11.00
C GLY A 128 2.92 5.62 -10.00
N MET A 129 3.30 4.34 -9.90
CA MET A 129 2.67 3.38 -8.98
C MET A 129 3.52 3.12 -7.72
N ILE A 130 4.83 3.01 -7.88
CA ILE A 130 5.77 2.66 -6.82
C ILE A 130 6.83 3.75 -6.70
N CYS A 131 7.16 4.12 -5.46
CA CYS A 131 8.26 5.02 -5.19
C CYS A 131 9.60 4.43 -5.67
N PRO A 132 10.38 5.16 -6.50
CA PRO A 132 11.67 4.65 -6.99
C PRO A 132 12.76 4.62 -5.92
N PHE A 133 12.66 5.44 -4.87
CA PHE A 133 13.70 5.60 -3.84
C PHE A 133 13.42 4.83 -2.55
N GLU A 134 12.15 4.54 -2.25
CA GLU A 134 11.78 4.05 -0.93
C GLU A 134 11.83 2.51 -0.86
N THR A 135 13.04 1.97 -0.74
CA THR A 135 13.31 0.54 -0.52
C THR A 135 14.36 0.34 0.58
N PRO A 136 14.28 -0.72 1.40
CA PRO A 136 15.29 -1.00 2.42
C PRO A 136 16.65 -1.36 1.79
N GLU A 137 17.72 -1.13 2.54
CA GLU A 137 19.08 -1.57 2.17
C GLU A 137 19.29 -3.09 2.40
N GLY A 138 20.29 -3.66 1.74
CA GLY A 138 20.70 -5.06 1.91
C GLY A 138 19.82 -6.09 1.22
N GLN A 139 19.48 -7.17 1.94
CA GLN A 139 18.85 -8.37 1.34
C GLN A 139 17.40 -8.14 0.86
N SER A 140 16.73 -7.09 1.30
CA SER A 140 15.35 -6.78 0.95
C SER A 140 15.21 -5.69 -0.13
N VAL A 141 16.34 -5.19 -0.66
CA VAL A 141 16.36 -4.20 -1.76
C VAL A 141 15.52 -4.69 -2.93
N GLY A 142 14.59 -3.85 -3.37
CA GLY A 142 13.71 -4.11 -4.50
C GLY A 142 12.61 -5.15 -4.26
N LEU A 143 12.67 -5.93 -3.18
CA LEU A 143 11.59 -6.86 -2.79
C LEU A 143 10.54 -6.17 -1.92
N VAL A 144 10.99 -5.28 -1.05
CA VAL A 144 10.14 -4.40 -0.26
C VAL A 144 10.07 -3.05 -0.97
N LYS A 145 8.85 -2.68 -1.37
CA LYS A 145 8.55 -1.46 -2.13
C LYS A 145 7.52 -0.63 -1.36
N ASN A 146 7.34 0.63 -1.72
CA ASN A 146 6.29 1.48 -1.13
C ASN A 146 5.49 2.16 -2.25
N LEU A 147 4.18 2.26 -2.06
CA LEU A 147 3.28 2.90 -3.01
C LEU A 147 3.62 4.39 -3.18
N SER A 148 3.51 4.91 -4.41
CA SER A 148 3.61 6.35 -4.69
C SER A 148 2.44 7.11 -4.06
N LEU A 149 2.57 8.41 -3.78
CA LEU A 149 1.54 9.21 -3.08
C LEU A 149 0.12 9.05 -3.66
N MET A 150 -0.03 9.05 -4.99
CA MET A 150 -1.33 8.95 -5.67
C MET A 150 -1.70 7.56 -6.17
N CYS A 151 -0.85 6.54 -5.94
CA CYS A 151 -1.22 5.18 -6.30
C CYS A 151 -2.41 4.72 -5.46
N ASP A 152 -3.43 4.26 -6.16
CA ASP A 152 -4.61 3.61 -5.61
C ASP A 152 -4.66 2.13 -6.05
N ILE A 153 -5.35 1.30 -5.27
CA ILE A 153 -5.45 -0.14 -5.54
C ILE A 153 -6.90 -0.51 -5.78
N SER A 154 -7.18 -1.16 -6.91
CA SER A 154 -8.55 -1.55 -7.25
C SER A 154 -9.15 -2.49 -6.21
N VAL A 155 -10.38 -2.23 -5.81
CA VAL A 155 -11.16 -3.09 -4.91
C VAL A 155 -11.84 -4.21 -5.71
N GLY A 156 -12.12 -3.96 -6.97
CA GLY A 156 -12.75 -4.89 -7.90
C GLY A 156 -14.26 -4.67 -8.02
N THR A 157 -14.79 -4.98 -9.19
CA THR A 157 -16.23 -4.77 -9.51
C THR A 157 -16.78 -5.97 -10.29
N SER A 158 -18.08 -6.21 -10.14
CA SER A 158 -18.80 -7.25 -10.90
C SER A 158 -18.63 -7.06 -12.40
N THR A 159 -18.33 -8.15 -13.10
CA THR A 159 -18.19 -8.19 -14.56
C THR A 159 -19.53 -8.28 -15.29
N ASN A 160 -20.61 -8.66 -14.60
CA ASN A 160 -21.87 -9.03 -15.26
C ASN A 160 -22.48 -7.86 -16.03
N ASN A 161 -22.51 -6.67 -15.42
CA ASN A 161 -23.08 -5.48 -16.06
C ASN A 161 -22.34 -5.11 -17.36
N ILE A 162 -21.01 -5.27 -17.36
CA ILE A 162 -20.18 -5.02 -18.54
C ILE A 162 -20.43 -6.08 -19.60
N TYR A 163 -20.57 -7.35 -19.19
CA TYR A 163 -20.87 -8.43 -20.12
C TYR A 163 -22.23 -8.24 -20.79
N GLU A 164 -23.28 -7.96 -20.02
CA GLU A 164 -24.63 -7.70 -20.54
C GLU A 164 -24.63 -6.53 -21.54
N PHE A 165 -23.98 -5.42 -21.19
CA PHE A 165 -23.81 -4.28 -22.10
C PHE A 165 -23.11 -4.67 -23.41
N LEU A 166 -22.05 -5.46 -23.34
CA LEU A 166 -21.30 -5.88 -24.53
C LEU A 166 -22.11 -6.85 -25.39
N THR A 167 -22.88 -7.74 -24.78
CA THR A 167 -23.83 -8.62 -25.49
C THR A 167 -24.89 -7.81 -26.23
N GLU A 168 -25.49 -6.81 -25.58
CA GLU A 168 -26.47 -5.91 -26.21
C GLU A 168 -25.87 -5.07 -27.35
N TRP A 169 -24.59 -4.68 -27.23
CA TRP A 169 -23.88 -3.93 -28.27
C TRP A 169 -23.63 -4.75 -29.55
N GLY A 170 -23.70 -6.08 -29.47
CA GLY A 170 -23.45 -6.98 -30.60
C GLY A 170 -22.19 -7.83 -30.45
N LEU A 171 -21.84 -8.24 -29.22
CA LEU A 171 -20.82 -9.26 -28.99
C LEU A 171 -21.32 -10.61 -29.51
N GLU A 172 -20.63 -11.16 -30.50
CA GLU A 172 -20.93 -12.50 -31.00
C GLU A 172 -20.32 -13.55 -30.08
N SER A 173 -21.11 -14.56 -29.73
CA SER A 173 -20.67 -15.65 -28.86
C SER A 173 -19.66 -16.53 -29.58
N LEU A 174 -18.71 -17.11 -28.85
CA LEU A 174 -17.67 -17.96 -29.44
C LEU A 174 -18.24 -19.19 -30.16
N ASP A 175 -19.38 -19.70 -29.71
CA ASP A 175 -20.06 -20.84 -30.30
C ASP A 175 -20.67 -20.54 -31.68
N GLU A 176 -20.88 -19.25 -31.99
CA GLU A 176 -21.52 -18.78 -33.24
C GLU A 176 -20.49 -18.47 -34.33
N VAL A 177 -19.21 -18.30 -33.96
CA VAL A 177 -18.15 -17.85 -34.88
C VAL A 177 -17.36 -19.04 -35.44
N PRO A 178 -17.36 -19.27 -36.77
CA PRO A 178 -16.55 -20.32 -37.35
C PRO A 178 -15.05 -19.98 -37.24
N PRO A 179 -14.17 -20.98 -36.99
CA PRO A 179 -12.73 -20.76 -36.76
C PRO A 179 -12.01 -19.96 -37.86
N GLN A 180 -12.49 -20.04 -39.11
CA GLN A 180 -11.91 -19.35 -40.26
C GLN A 180 -12.08 -17.83 -40.18
N LEU A 181 -13.24 -17.34 -39.71
CA LEU A 181 -13.52 -15.91 -39.59
C LEU A 181 -12.92 -15.28 -38.33
N MET A 182 -12.48 -16.11 -37.38
CA MET A 182 -12.01 -15.70 -36.07
C MET A 182 -10.72 -14.87 -36.09
N ASN A 183 -9.91 -15.01 -37.15
CA ASN A 183 -8.66 -14.25 -37.31
C ASN A 183 -8.89 -12.82 -37.86
N GLU A 184 -10.03 -12.60 -38.50
CA GLU A 184 -10.39 -11.30 -39.05
C GLU A 184 -11.05 -10.42 -37.98
N LYS A 185 -11.84 -11.05 -37.10
CA LYS A 185 -12.55 -10.41 -35.99
C LYS A 185 -11.61 -10.00 -34.86
N VAL A 186 -12.07 -9.04 -34.07
CA VAL A 186 -11.36 -8.60 -32.87
C VAL A 186 -11.89 -9.34 -31.66
N LYS A 187 -10.97 -9.82 -30.83
CA LYS A 187 -11.26 -10.70 -29.70
C LYS A 187 -11.48 -9.87 -28.44
N LEU A 188 -12.51 -10.21 -27.66
CA LEU A 188 -12.78 -9.58 -26.38
C LEU A 188 -12.44 -10.51 -25.21
N PHE A 189 -11.60 -10.02 -24.31
CA PHE A 189 -11.24 -10.68 -23.06
C PHE A 189 -11.77 -9.89 -21.86
N LEU A 190 -12.55 -10.54 -21.00
CA LEU A 190 -13.00 -9.99 -19.71
C LEU A 190 -12.29 -10.75 -18.58
N ASN A 191 -11.45 -10.06 -17.81
CA ASN A 191 -10.61 -10.67 -16.75
C ASN A 191 -9.85 -11.93 -17.23
N GLY A 192 -9.38 -11.90 -18.48
CA GLY A 192 -8.66 -13.02 -19.12
C GLY A 192 -9.54 -14.13 -19.71
N LYS A 193 -10.86 -14.13 -19.46
CA LYS A 193 -11.79 -15.02 -20.15
C LYS A 193 -12.07 -14.48 -21.55
N TRP A 194 -11.83 -15.28 -22.59
CA TRP A 194 -12.30 -14.96 -23.93
C TRP A 194 -13.82 -15.13 -23.96
N VAL A 195 -14.53 -14.04 -24.20
CA VAL A 195 -15.99 -14.04 -24.09
C VAL A 195 -16.68 -14.03 -25.45
N GLY A 196 -16.09 -13.34 -26.43
CA GLY A 196 -16.66 -13.27 -27.77
C GLY A 196 -15.79 -12.45 -28.71
N CYS A 197 -16.36 -12.12 -29.87
CA CYS A 197 -15.70 -11.38 -30.93
C CYS A 197 -16.57 -10.23 -31.45
N PHE A 198 -15.92 -9.17 -31.94
CA PHE A 198 -16.57 -8.07 -32.65
C PHE A 198 -16.07 -7.99 -34.10
N ASN A 199 -16.97 -7.64 -35.02
CA ASN A 199 -16.63 -7.36 -36.42
C ASN A 199 -16.00 -5.97 -36.59
N GLN A 200 -16.58 -4.95 -35.93
CA GLN A 200 -16.12 -3.56 -35.96
C GLN A 200 -16.19 -2.93 -34.56
N ILE A 201 -15.25 -2.05 -34.25
CA ILE A 201 -15.03 -1.52 -32.89
C ILE A 201 -14.95 -0.01 -32.83
N ASP A 202 -15.01 0.67 -33.98
CA ASP A 202 -14.58 2.06 -34.08
C ASP A 202 -15.24 2.99 -33.05
N ASN A 203 -16.51 2.74 -32.72
CA ASN A 203 -17.24 3.51 -31.70
C ASN A 203 -17.31 2.85 -30.31
N LEU A 204 -17.01 1.55 -30.19
CA LEU A 204 -17.18 0.81 -28.94
C LEU A 204 -16.23 1.32 -27.85
N ILE A 205 -14.96 1.52 -28.19
CA ILE A 205 -13.94 1.94 -27.22
C ILE A 205 -14.21 3.36 -26.70
N GLU A 206 -14.58 4.28 -27.59
CA GLU A 206 -14.97 5.64 -27.20
C GLU A 206 -16.20 5.62 -26.29
N THR A 207 -17.20 4.79 -26.61
CA THR A 207 -18.40 4.62 -25.78
C THR A 207 -18.05 4.04 -24.40
N LEU A 208 -17.19 3.03 -24.33
CA LEU A 208 -16.74 2.46 -23.04
C LEU A 208 -16.00 3.49 -22.19
N TYR A 209 -15.14 4.32 -22.79
CA TYR A 209 -14.50 5.43 -22.07
C TYR A 209 -15.52 6.46 -21.58
N GLU A 210 -16.54 6.78 -22.38
CA GLU A 210 -17.60 7.69 -21.94
C GLU A 210 -18.44 7.11 -20.79
N LEU A 211 -18.78 5.82 -20.84
CA LEU A 211 -19.49 5.13 -19.77
C LEU A 211 -18.67 5.10 -18.48
N ARG A 212 -17.35 4.87 -18.57
CA ARG A 212 -16.45 4.97 -17.41
C ARG A 212 -16.42 6.38 -16.84
N ARG A 213 -16.36 7.40 -17.71
CA ARG A 213 -16.32 8.81 -17.33
C ARG A 213 -17.62 9.33 -16.73
N ARG A 214 -18.76 8.70 -17.01
CA ARG A 214 -20.06 8.99 -16.37
C ARG A 214 -20.29 8.15 -15.11
N CYS A 215 -19.35 7.27 -14.78
CA CYS A 215 -19.46 6.27 -13.70
C CYS A 215 -20.58 5.24 -13.88
N ASP A 216 -21.04 5.01 -15.12
CA ASP A 216 -21.94 3.88 -15.45
C ASP A 216 -21.17 2.55 -15.37
N ILE A 217 -19.89 2.59 -15.79
CA ILE A 217 -18.89 1.56 -15.50
C ILE A 217 -18.01 2.06 -14.36
N SER A 218 -17.59 1.15 -13.49
CA SER A 218 -16.67 1.48 -12.39
C SER A 218 -15.44 2.24 -12.91
N PRO A 219 -15.05 3.38 -12.29
CA PRO A 219 -13.84 4.12 -12.64
C PRO A 219 -12.55 3.28 -12.53
N GLU A 220 -12.59 2.19 -11.76
CA GLU A 220 -11.47 1.26 -11.62
C GLU A 220 -11.32 0.31 -12.81
N ALA A 221 -12.30 0.22 -13.72
CA ALA A 221 -12.24 -0.70 -14.85
C ALA A 221 -11.17 -0.25 -15.84
N SER A 222 -10.23 -1.14 -16.16
CA SER A 222 -9.20 -0.90 -17.17
C SER A 222 -9.67 -1.41 -18.52
N ILE A 223 -9.43 -0.61 -19.56
CA ILE A 223 -9.83 -0.89 -20.94
C ILE A 223 -8.59 -0.75 -21.82
N VAL A 224 -8.10 -1.88 -22.32
CA VAL A 224 -6.89 -1.96 -23.14
C VAL A 224 -7.25 -2.41 -24.53
N ARG A 225 -6.88 -1.62 -25.55
CA ARG A 225 -7.03 -1.98 -26.96
C ARG A 225 -5.65 -2.26 -27.56
N ASP A 226 -5.36 -3.54 -27.80
CA ASP A 226 -4.17 -3.94 -28.54
C ASP A 226 -4.50 -4.08 -30.03
N VAL A 227 -4.03 -3.11 -30.81
CA VAL A 227 -4.25 -3.03 -32.26
C VAL A 227 -3.48 -4.12 -33.01
N ASN A 228 -2.32 -4.53 -32.49
CA ASN A 228 -1.46 -5.49 -33.19
C ASN A 228 -1.99 -6.92 -33.06
N SER A 229 -2.46 -7.30 -31.87
CA SER A 229 -3.04 -8.62 -31.63
C SER A 229 -4.53 -8.71 -31.98
N LYS A 230 -5.17 -7.57 -32.29
CA LYS A 230 -6.63 -7.46 -32.45
C LYS A 230 -7.36 -7.97 -31.21
N GLU A 231 -6.98 -7.44 -30.05
CA GLU A 231 -7.56 -7.83 -28.77
C GLU A 231 -8.03 -6.61 -27.98
N ILE A 232 -9.22 -6.72 -27.39
CA ILE A 232 -9.72 -5.81 -26.36
C ILE A 232 -9.67 -6.57 -25.05
N LYS A 233 -9.00 -6.00 -24.05
CA LYS A 233 -8.89 -6.58 -22.71
C LYS A 233 -9.53 -5.61 -21.73
N ILE A 234 -10.53 -6.09 -21.01
CA ILE A 234 -11.18 -5.33 -19.95
C ILE A 234 -10.91 -6.04 -18.63
N PHE A 235 -10.36 -5.29 -17.67
CA PHE A 235 -10.07 -5.79 -16.33
C PHE A 235 -10.90 -5.06 -15.29
N THR A 236 -11.62 -5.82 -14.47
CA THR A 236 -12.36 -5.35 -13.29
C THR A 236 -11.95 -6.06 -12.01
N ASP A 237 -10.86 -6.83 -12.08
CA ASP A 237 -10.31 -7.54 -10.93
C ASP A 237 -9.71 -6.58 -9.89
N SER A 238 -9.61 -7.08 -8.66
CA SER A 238 -9.04 -6.38 -7.51
C SER A 238 -7.51 -6.48 -7.52
N GLY A 239 -6.83 -5.51 -6.91
CA GLY A 239 -5.38 -5.53 -6.72
C GLY A 239 -4.57 -4.93 -7.86
N ARG A 240 -5.20 -4.24 -8.82
CA ARG A 240 -4.50 -3.45 -9.83
C ARG A 240 -4.01 -2.15 -9.22
N ALA A 241 -2.77 -1.78 -9.51
CA ALA A 241 -2.25 -0.46 -9.16
C ALA A 241 -2.67 0.54 -10.24
N MET A 242 -3.27 1.63 -9.81
CA MET A 242 -3.81 2.68 -10.67
C MET A 242 -3.31 4.04 -10.20
N ARG A 243 -3.21 4.99 -11.12
CA ARG A 243 -2.95 6.39 -10.80
C ARG A 243 -3.95 7.32 -11.47
N PRO A 244 -4.37 8.39 -10.79
CA PRO A 244 -5.23 9.40 -11.39
C PRO A 244 -4.42 10.31 -12.33
N LEU A 245 -4.97 10.56 -13.52
CA LEU A 245 -4.42 11.48 -14.51
C LEU A 245 -5.49 12.46 -15.00
N TYR A 246 -5.07 13.61 -15.52
CA TYR A 246 -5.99 14.54 -16.17
C TYR A 246 -6.31 14.09 -17.59
N VAL A 247 -7.60 14.09 -17.93
CA VAL A 247 -8.06 13.76 -19.28
C VAL A 247 -7.78 14.91 -20.24
N VAL A 248 -7.18 14.59 -21.39
CA VAL A 248 -6.93 15.51 -22.50
C VAL A 248 -7.90 15.19 -23.64
N LYS A 249 -8.58 16.21 -24.16
CA LYS A 249 -9.38 16.09 -25.39
C LYS A 249 -8.66 16.78 -26.52
N ASN A 250 -8.54 16.11 -27.66
CA ASN A 250 -8.07 16.71 -28.90
C ASN A 250 -9.26 17.37 -29.60
N VAL A 251 -9.27 18.70 -29.67
CA VAL A 251 -10.33 19.47 -30.32
C VAL A 251 -9.70 20.29 -31.45
N GLY A 252 -9.99 19.90 -32.70
CA GLY A 252 -9.50 20.60 -33.88
C GLY A 252 -7.97 20.55 -34.04
N GLY A 253 -7.34 19.41 -33.70
CA GLY A 253 -5.90 19.22 -33.79
C GLY A 253 -5.10 19.86 -32.64
N LYS A 254 -5.78 20.39 -31.62
CA LYS A 254 -5.15 20.97 -30.42
C LYS A 254 -5.54 20.17 -29.18
N ASN A 255 -4.53 19.78 -28.42
CA ASN A 255 -4.72 19.13 -27.13
C ASN A 255 -5.15 20.16 -26.09
N LYS A 256 -6.30 19.93 -25.45
CA LYS A 256 -6.79 20.74 -24.35
C LYS A 256 -7.13 19.86 -23.16
N LEU A 257 -6.71 20.29 -21.98
CA LEU A 257 -7.15 19.70 -20.73
C LEU A 257 -8.66 19.90 -20.57
N LYS A 258 -9.35 18.87 -20.10
CA LYS A 258 -10.76 18.97 -19.72
C LYS A 258 -10.95 19.82 -18.46
N LEU A 259 -9.93 19.87 -17.60
CA LEU A 259 -9.91 20.75 -16.42
C LEU A 259 -9.82 22.23 -16.86
N THR A 260 -10.73 23.07 -16.36
CA THR A 260 -10.73 24.51 -16.60
C THR A 260 -10.39 25.28 -15.32
N LYS A 261 -9.99 26.55 -15.47
CA LYS A 261 -9.75 27.44 -14.32
C LYS A 261 -11.02 27.69 -13.49
N GLU A 262 -12.20 27.57 -14.10
CA GLU A 262 -13.48 27.72 -13.39
C GLU A 262 -13.70 26.57 -12.42
N HIS A 263 -13.40 25.33 -12.83
CA HIS A 263 -13.49 24.18 -11.94
C HIS A 263 -12.59 24.35 -10.70
N ILE A 264 -11.38 24.88 -10.87
CA ILE A 264 -10.46 25.14 -9.75
C ILE A 264 -11.00 26.22 -8.81
N ARG A 265 -11.55 27.32 -9.38
CA ARG A 265 -12.17 28.39 -8.58
C ARG A 265 -13.38 27.87 -7.79
N ASN A 266 -14.18 27.01 -8.41
CA ASN A 266 -15.36 26.42 -7.77
C ASN A 266 -14.96 25.41 -6.68
N ALA A 267 -13.93 24.59 -6.91
CA ALA A 267 -13.36 23.71 -5.88
C ALA A 267 -12.84 24.48 -4.66
N THR A 268 -12.28 25.67 -4.87
CA THR A 268 -11.81 26.51 -3.76
C THR A 268 -12.97 27.14 -2.97
N LYS A 269 -14.08 27.49 -3.65
CA LYS A 269 -15.24 28.16 -3.04
C LYS A 269 -16.24 27.20 -2.40
N TYR A 270 -16.45 26.04 -3.02
CA TYR A 270 -17.46 25.06 -2.64
C TYR A 270 -16.83 23.66 -2.57
N PRO A 271 -15.93 23.42 -1.59
CA PRO A 271 -15.17 22.16 -1.50
C PRO A 271 -16.06 20.93 -1.31
N ASP A 272 -17.22 21.07 -0.66
CA ASP A 272 -18.15 19.96 -0.44
C ASP A 272 -18.83 19.49 -1.73
N LYS A 273 -19.01 20.39 -2.71
CA LYS A 273 -19.69 20.10 -3.99
C LYS A 273 -18.69 19.72 -5.09
N TYR A 274 -17.56 20.40 -5.15
CA TYR A 274 -16.50 20.18 -6.15
C TYR A 274 -15.37 19.38 -5.51
N ASN A 275 -15.72 18.22 -4.96
CA ASN A 275 -14.79 17.29 -4.32
C ASN A 275 -14.08 16.39 -5.36
N TRP A 276 -13.20 15.50 -4.92
CA TRP A 276 -12.49 14.57 -5.81
C TRP A 276 -13.45 13.69 -6.63
N ASP A 277 -14.52 13.21 -5.99
CA ASP A 277 -15.53 12.38 -6.64
C ASP A 277 -16.25 13.11 -7.77
N TYR A 278 -16.54 14.40 -7.61
CA TYR A 278 -17.09 15.24 -8.68
C TYR A 278 -16.17 15.27 -9.90
N PHE A 279 -14.86 15.39 -9.71
CA PHE A 279 -13.91 15.39 -10.83
C PHE A 279 -13.83 14.04 -11.56
N ILE A 280 -14.07 12.94 -10.86
CA ILE A 280 -14.17 11.61 -11.47
C ILE A 280 -15.48 11.46 -12.22
N GLN A 281 -16.62 11.87 -11.64
CA GLN A 281 -17.95 11.79 -12.24
C GLN A 281 -18.12 12.70 -13.46
N GLU A 282 -17.45 13.84 -13.47
CA GLU A 282 -17.37 14.70 -14.66
C GLU A 282 -16.37 14.17 -15.70
N GLY A 283 -15.65 13.08 -15.39
CA GLY A 283 -14.60 12.49 -16.21
C GLY A 283 -13.46 13.45 -16.53
N ILE A 284 -13.13 14.35 -15.58
CA ILE A 284 -11.98 15.28 -15.66
C ILE A 284 -10.70 14.53 -15.26
N ILE A 285 -10.83 13.66 -14.26
CA ILE A 285 -9.79 12.78 -13.76
C ILE A 285 -10.17 11.34 -14.10
N GLU A 286 -9.18 10.57 -14.56
CA GLU A 286 -9.36 9.17 -14.95
C GLU A 286 -8.25 8.34 -14.29
N TYR A 287 -8.63 7.21 -13.69
CA TYR A 287 -7.68 6.26 -13.12
C TYR A 287 -7.17 5.35 -14.23
N ILE A 288 -5.86 5.35 -14.41
CA ILE A 288 -5.18 4.54 -15.43
C ILE A 288 -4.32 3.50 -14.71
N ASP A 289 -4.45 2.24 -15.13
CA ASP A 289 -3.61 1.15 -14.63
C ASP A 289 -2.40 0.91 -15.52
N CYS A 290 -1.45 0.09 -15.05
CA CYS A 290 -0.21 -0.18 -15.78
C CYS A 290 -0.41 -0.89 -17.14
N GLU A 291 -1.54 -1.55 -17.40
CA GLU A 291 -1.77 -2.15 -18.72
C GLU A 291 -2.37 -1.13 -19.70
N GLU A 292 -3.26 -0.28 -19.21
CA GLU A 292 -3.84 0.82 -19.97
C GLU A 292 -2.78 1.88 -20.32
N GLU A 293 -1.77 2.06 -19.47
CA GLU A 293 -0.59 2.89 -19.73
C GLU A 293 0.08 2.58 -21.08
N GLU A 294 0.16 1.31 -21.50
CA GLU A 294 0.77 0.91 -22.77
C GLU A 294 0.02 1.44 -23.99
N THR A 295 -1.26 1.81 -23.84
CA THR A 295 -2.10 2.35 -24.92
C THR A 295 -2.30 3.86 -24.83
N THR A 296 -1.89 4.49 -23.72
CA THR A 296 -2.11 5.92 -23.48
C THR A 296 -0.85 6.74 -23.75
N MET A 297 -1.04 8.02 -24.09
CA MET A 297 0.04 8.97 -24.31
C MET A 297 -0.11 10.10 -23.28
N ILE A 298 0.83 10.15 -22.33
CA ILE A 298 0.77 11.03 -21.16
C ILE A 298 1.77 12.17 -21.35
N SER A 299 1.29 13.41 -21.23
CA SER A 299 2.15 14.59 -21.14
C SER A 299 2.65 14.81 -19.72
N MET A 300 3.90 15.25 -19.57
CA MET A 300 4.51 15.50 -18.25
C MET A 300 4.13 16.85 -17.70
N PHE A 301 4.10 17.88 -18.55
CA PHE A 301 3.71 19.23 -18.18
C PHE A 301 2.59 19.76 -19.08
N ILE A 302 1.81 20.70 -18.54
CA ILE A 302 0.73 21.37 -19.26
C ILE A 302 1.26 22.15 -20.47
N ASP A 303 2.51 22.62 -20.41
CA ASP A 303 3.12 23.35 -21.52
C ASP A 303 3.46 22.43 -22.70
N ASP A 304 3.77 21.15 -22.45
CA ASP A 304 4.03 20.15 -23.50
C ASP A 304 2.80 19.96 -24.42
N LEU A 305 1.59 20.11 -23.85
CA LEU A 305 0.34 20.07 -24.60
C LEU A 305 0.20 21.20 -25.62
N LYS A 306 0.85 22.35 -25.38
CA LYS A 306 0.79 23.54 -26.25
C LYS A 306 1.83 23.47 -27.35
N THR A 307 3.06 23.10 -26.99
CA THR A 307 4.21 23.15 -27.88
C THR A 307 4.37 21.93 -28.76
N GLY A 308 3.63 20.84 -28.50
CA GLY A 308 3.62 19.63 -29.31
C GLY A 308 5.03 19.22 -29.68
N THR A 309 5.76 18.57 -28.75
CA THR A 309 7.13 18.09 -29.02
C THR A 309 7.13 17.38 -30.37
N GLY A 310 7.88 17.89 -31.35
CA GLY A 310 7.65 17.76 -32.80
C GLY A 310 7.61 16.36 -33.44
N TYR A 311 7.40 15.31 -32.66
CA TYR A 311 7.28 13.92 -33.09
C TYR A 311 5.83 13.39 -33.07
N TYR A 312 5.03 13.68 -32.04
CA TYR A 312 3.62 13.24 -31.95
C TYR A 312 2.80 14.19 -31.08
N ASN A 313 1.58 14.53 -31.52
CA ASN A 313 0.73 15.53 -30.86
C ASN A 313 -0.63 14.95 -30.43
N ASN A 314 -0.70 13.65 -30.15
CA ASN A 314 -1.93 12.95 -29.75
C ASN A 314 -1.84 12.53 -28.28
N TYR A 315 -1.81 13.51 -27.36
CA TYR A 315 -1.87 13.22 -25.93
C TYR A 315 -3.29 12.83 -25.51
N THR A 316 -3.40 11.73 -24.77
CA THR A 316 -4.69 11.27 -24.19
C THR A 316 -4.85 11.77 -22.77
N HIS A 317 -3.73 11.90 -22.04
CA HIS A 317 -3.71 12.32 -20.64
C HIS A 317 -2.56 13.28 -20.33
N CYS A 318 -2.63 13.89 -19.15
CA CYS A 318 -1.58 14.71 -18.57
C CYS A 318 -1.34 14.28 -17.12
N GLU A 319 -0.07 14.20 -16.75
CA GLU A 319 0.35 13.98 -15.36
C GLU A 319 -0.14 15.14 -14.48
N ILE A 320 -0.61 14.82 -13.27
CA ILE A 320 -1.10 15.85 -12.33
C ILE A 320 0.08 16.67 -11.84
N HIS A 321 1.11 15.99 -11.35
CA HIS A 321 2.38 16.60 -10.98
C HIS A 321 3.47 15.51 -10.85
N PRO A 322 4.65 15.68 -11.46
CA PRO A 322 5.71 14.66 -11.43
C PRO A 322 6.18 14.24 -10.03
N SER A 323 6.04 15.10 -9.01
CA SER A 323 6.43 14.76 -7.62
C SER A 323 5.56 13.67 -6.98
N LEU A 324 4.39 13.35 -7.56
CA LEU A 324 3.44 12.39 -7.00
C LEU A 324 3.92 10.93 -7.16
N ILE A 325 4.96 10.70 -7.97
CA ILE A 325 5.66 9.42 -8.09
C ILE A 325 6.39 9.02 -6.79
N LEU A 326 6.69 9.99 -5.91
CA LEU A 326 7.44 9.75 -4.69
C LEU A 326 6.57 9.02 -3.65
N GLY A 327 7.23 8.31 -2.74
CA GLY A 327 6.61 7.72 -1.55
C GLY A 327 6.56 8.71 -0.39
N VAL A 328 6.03 8.27 0.74
CA VAL A 328 5.86 9.12 1.94
C VAL A 328 7.22 9.66 2.41
N CYS A 329 8.20 8.78 2.63
CA CYS A 329 9.52 9.17 3.13
C CYS A 329 10.38 9.89 2.08
N ALA A 330 10.17 9.59 0.79
CA ALA A 330 10.91 10.28 -0.27
C ALA A 330 10.38 11.71 -0.50
N SER A 331 9.08 11.93 -0.29
CA SER A 331 8.45 13.23 -0.53
C SER A 331 8.81 14.33 0.48
N ILE A 332 9.37 13.96 1.64
CA ILE A 332 9.86 14.92 2.64
C ILE A 332 11.30 15.39 2.37
N ILE A 333 11.99 14.80 1.39
CA ILE A 333 13.37 15.16 1.03
C ILE A 333 13.33 16.48 0.22
N PRO A 334 13.97 17.57 0.69
CA PRO A 334 14.09 18.79 -0.10
C PRO A 334 14.90 18.54 -1.37
N PHE A 335 14.45 19.08 -2.50
CA PHE A 335 15.15 19.02 -3.79
C PHE A 335 15.64 17.62 -4.18
N SER A 336 14.76 16.61 -4.05
CA SER A 336 15.09 15.21 -4.32
C SER A 336 15.59 14.95 -5.75
N ASP A 337 15.19 15.78 -6.70
CA ASP A 337 15.60 15.76 -8.12
C ASP A 337 17.02 16.28 -8.37
N HIS A 338 17.58 17.06 -7.45
CA HIS A 338 18.96 17.59 -7.54
C HIS A 338 20.00 16.68 -6.87
N ASN A 339 19.58 15.58 -6.25
CA ASN A 339 20.45 14.65 -5.55
C ASN A 339 20.88 13.48 -6.44
N GLN A 340 22.06 12.92 -6.15
CA GLN A 340 22.44 11.62 -6.68
C GLN A 340 21.46 10.55 -6.16
N SER A 341 20.90 9.75 -7.06
CA SER A 341 19.84 8.75 -6.76
C SER A 341 20.06 7.91 -5.48
N PRO A 342 21.25 7.34 -5.21
CA PRO A 342 21.47 6.54 -3.99
C PRO A 342 21.26 7.32 -2.69
N ARG A 343 21.52 8.63 -2.68
CA ARG A 343 21.36 9.48 -1.48
C ARG A 343 19.89 9.64 -1.09
N ASN A 344 19.00 9.69 -2.08
CA ASN A 344 17.56 9.69 -1.83
C ASN A 344 17.08 8.38 -1.22
N THR A 345 17.63 7.25 -1.67
CA THR A 345 17.33 5.93 -1.11
C THR A 345 17.77 5.84 0.35
N TYR A 346 18.99 6.28 0.66
CA TYR A 346 19.50 6.31 2.03
C TYR A 346 18.62 7.15 2.96
N GLN A 347 18.31 8.38 2.56
CA GLN A 347 17.46 9.26 3.38
C GLN A 347 16.05 8.67 3.56
N SER A 348 15.50 8.02 2.54
CA SER A 348 14.19 7.36 2.62
C SER A 348 14.18 6.20 3.61
N ALA A 349 15.28 5.45 3.73
CA ALA A 349 15.42 4.38 4.72
C ALA A 349 15.71 4.92 6.14
N MET A 350 16.64 5.86 6.26
CA MET A 350 17.07 6.45 7.54
C MET A 350 16.00 7.32 8.18
N SER A 351 15.17 8.01 7.39
CA SER A 351 14.05 8.81 7.92
C SER A 351 13.04 8.00 8.74
N LYS A 352 12.95 6.68 8.50
CA LYS A 352 12.10 5.77 9.28
C LYS A 352 12.63 5.50 10.69
N GLN A 353 13.91 5.79 10.92
CA GLN A 353 14.63 5.67 12.18
C GLN A 353 14.78 7.02 12.91
N ALA A 354 14.25 8.10 12.31
CA ALA A 354 14.29 9.41 12.94
C ALA A 354 13.56 9.42 14.28
N MET A 355 13.83 10.45 15.08
CA MET A 355 13.15 10.68 16.36
C MET A 355 12.28 11.92 16.24
N GLY A 356 11.08 11.86 16.80
CA GLY A 356 10.13 12.96 16.74
C GLY A 356 8.91 12.65 17.58
N ILE A 357 7.84 13.40 17.34
CA ILE A 357 6.54 13.05 17.89
C ILE A 357 5.86 12.11 16.90
N TYR A 358 5.51 10.91 17.35
CA TYR A 358 4.84 9.91 16.50
C TYR A 358 3.32 9.98 16.61
N VAL A 359 2.77 10.41 17.74
CA VAL A 359 1.34 10.62 18.00
C VAL A 359 1.16 11.66 19.10
N THR A 360 0.04 12.38 19.15
CA THR A 360 -0.22 13.41 20.18
C THR A 360 -0.60 12.83 21.54
N ASN A 361 -1.26 11.66 21.58
CA ASN A 361 -1.71 11.02 22.82
C ASN A 361 -0.69 10.09 23.47
N PHE A 362 0.61 10.29 23.19
CA PHE A 362 1.69 9.43 23.69
C PHE A 362 1.75 9.36 25.22
N ASN A 363 1.33 10.41 25.94
CA ASN A 363 1.30 10.44 27.41
C ASN A 363 0.28 9.47 28.03
N ILE A 364 -0.79 9.14 27.32
CA ILE A 364 -1.86 8.24 27.81
C ILE A 364 -1.60 6.81 27.35
N ARG A 365 -0.90 6.66 26.22
CA ARG A 365 -0.69 5.38 25.57
C ARG A 365 0.53 4.68 26.15
N LEU A 366 0.33 3.45 26.61
CA LEU A 366 1.40 2.58 27.10
C LEU A 366 2.06 1.80 25.96
N ASP A 367 3.01 2.43 25.27
CA ASP A 367 3.88 1.76 24.30
C ASP A 367 5.09 1.13 24.99
N THR A 368 5.57 -0.01 24.48
CA THR A 368 6.72 -0.73 25.06
C THR A 368 8.01 0.10 24.98
N LEU A 369 8.23 0.78 23.86
CA LEU A 369 9.37 1.66 23.61
C LEU A 369 8.89 2.91 22.89
N ALA A 370 9.23 4.09 23.40
CA ALA A 370 8.98 5.35 22.73
C ALA A 370 10.16 6.30 22.88
N HIS A 371 10.54 6.93 21.76
CA HIS A 371 11.57 7.97 21.70
C HIS A 371 10.90 9.27 21.28
N LEU A 372 10.98 10.30 22.12
CA LEU A 372 10.32 11.58 21.89
C LEU A 372 11.33 12.71 21.98
N LEU A 373 11.25 13.64 21.04
CA LEU A 373 12.10 14.83 21.03
C LEU A 373 11.49 15.92 21.92
N TYR A 374 12.30 16.62 22.71
CA TYR A 374 11.80 17.70 23.57
C TYR A 374 11.29 18.90 22.75
N TYR A 375 12.05 19.30 21.73
CA TYR A 375 11.78 20.52 20.95
C TYR A 375 11.82 20.24 19.44
N PRO A 376 10.85 19.50 18.89
CA PRO A 376 10.75 19.30 17.45
C PRO A 376 10.41 20.62 16.75
N GLN A 377 11.02 20.88 15.60
CA GLN A 377 10.85 22.11 14.84
C GLN A 377 10.37 21.84 13.43
N LYS A 378 9.57 22.76 12.89
CA LYS A 378 9.16 22.73 11.49
C LYS A 378 10.40 22.90 10.59
N PRO A 379 10.57 22.08 9.55
CA PRO A 379 11.69 22.26 8.62
C PRO A 379 11.56 23.61 7.90
N LEU A 380 12.68 24.32 7.77
CA LEU A 380 12.71 25.62 7.07
C LEU A 380 12.39 25.48 5.58
N VAL A 381 12.93 24.45 4.94
CA VAL A 381 12.68 24.11 3.54
C VAL A 381 11.75 22.91 3.51
N CYS A 382 10.52 23.12 3.05
CA CYS A 382 9.48 22.10 2.95
C CYS A 382 9.12 21.84 1.49
N THR A 383 8.76 20.59 1.18
CA THR A 383 8.01 20.27 -0.04
C THR A 383 6.53 20.56 0.16
N LYS A 384 5.76 20.77 -0.92
CA LYS A 384 4.30 20.89 -0.81
C LYS A 384 3.64 19.62 -0.25
N ALA A 385 4.19 18.44 -0.55
CA ALA A 385 3.70 17.16 -0.03
C ALA A 385 3.73 17.07 1.51
N THR A 386 4.69 17.76 2.14
CA THR A 386 4.86 17.82 3.60
C THR A 386 3.62 18.36 4.32
N GLU A 387 2.82 19.20 3.66
CA GLU A 387 1.58 19.75 4.20
C GLU A 387 0.47 18.69 4.31
N TYR A 388 0.27 17.91 3.25
CA TYR A 388 -0.71 16.82 3.24
C TYR A 388 -0.33 15.66 4.15
N LEU A 389 0.98 15.47 4.39
CA LEU A 389 1.49 14.44 5.29
C LEU A 389 1.51 14.88 6.76
N HIS A 390 0.98 16.06 7.11
CA HIS A 390 0.99 16.61 8.47
C HIS A 390 2.38 16.63 9.14
N PHE A 391 3.45 16.66 8.33
CA PHE A 391 4.82 16.62 8.84
C PHE A 391 5.25 17.95 9.45
N LYS A 392 4.59 19.05 9.06
CA LYS A 392 4.71 20.36 9.74
C LYS A 392 4.11 20.31 11.15
N ASP A 393 3.08 19.51 11.37
CA ASP A 393 2.37 19.43 12.65
C ASP A 393 3.08 18.48 13.61
N LEU A 394 3.61 17.37 13.10
CA LEU A 394 4.39 16.38 13.85
C LEU A 394 5.80 16.22 13.24
N PRO A 395 6.71 17.20 13.46
CA PRO A 395 8.04 17.14 12.90
C PRO A 395 8.92 16.08 13.58
N ALA A 396 9.86 15.55 12.80
CA ALA A 396 10.85 14.57 13.25
C ALA A 396 12.30 15.11 13.20
N GLY A 397 12.48 16.42 13.42
CA GLY A 397 13.79 17.07 13.33
C GLY A 397 13.86 18.41 14.06
N ILE A 398 15.07 18.96 14.10
CA ILE A 398 15.39 20.29 14.65
C ILE A 398 16.21 21.04 13.60
N ASN A 399 15.95 22.33 13.40
CA ASN A 399 16.81 23.16 12.56
C ASN A 399 18.09 23.49 13.33
N ALA A 400 19.23 23.08 12.79
CA ALA A 400 20.54 23.37 13.37
C ALA A 400 21.30 24.36 12.46
N ILE A 401 22.09 25.24 13.08
CA ILE A 401 23.07 26.05 12.35
C ILE A 401 24.27 25.16 12.07
N VAL A 402 24.53 24.89 10.79
CA VAL A 402 25.61 24.00 10.34
C VAL A 402 26.66 24.82 9.62
N ALA A 403 27.93 24.67 10.01
CA ALA A 403 29.07 25.25 9.32
C ALA A 403 29.92 24.13 8.71
N ILE A 404 30.16 24.20 7.40
CA ILE A 404 31.01 23.24 6.68
C ILE A 404 32.42 23.83 6.63
N MET A 405 33.32 23.31 7.47
CA MET A 405 34.71 23.76 7.53
C MET A 405 35.63 22.66 8.03
N CYS A 406 36.89 22.68 7.62
CA CYS A 406 37.92 21.83 8.21
C CYS A 406 38.37 22.45 9.54
N TYR A 407 38.07 21.81 10.67
CA TYR A 407 38.39 22.36 11.99
C TYR A 407 38.86 21.26 12.94
N THR A 408 40.03 21.42 13.56
CA THR A 408 40.60 20.55 14.62
C THR A 408 40.81 19.06 14.28
N GLY A 409 40.40 18.59 13.09
CA GLY A 409 40.56 17.19 12.66
C GLY A 409 39.53 16.20 13.23
N TYR A 410 38.72 16.60 14.22
CA TYR A 410 37.68 15.76 14.81
C TYR A 410 36.38 15.64 13.97
N ASN A 411 36.34 16.25 12.79
CA ASN A 411 35.23 16.15 11.83
C ASN A 411 35.64 15.46 10.51
N GLN A 412 36.61 14.55 10.59
CA GLN A 412 37.06 13.73 9.45
C GLN A 412 36.18 12.48 9.26
N GLU A 413 36.13 11.95 8.04
CA GLU A 413 35.49 10.66 7.72
C GLU A 413 34.05 10.51 8.28
N ASP A 414 33.15 11.37 7.82
CA ASP A 414 31.72 11.40 8.21
C ASP A 414 31.42 11.69 9.70
N SER A 415 32.42 12.11 10.48
CA SER A 415 32.23 12.57 11.86
C SER A 415 31.83 14.05 11.94
N LEU A 416 31.13 14.42 13.02
CA LEU A 416 30.58 15.75 13.26
C LEU A 416 31.03 16.27 14.63
N ILE A 417 31.39 17.55 14.69
CA ILE A 417 31.66 18.27 15.95
C ILE A 417 30.38 19.04 16.32
N MET A 418 29.89 18.85 17.55
CA MET A 418 28.73 19.58 18.07
C MET A 418 29.14 20.64 19.09
N ASN A 419 28.39 21.74 19.12
CA ASN A 419 28.58 22.80 20.13
C ASN A 419 27.96 22.38 21.47
N GLN A 420 28.81 22.16 22.48
CA GLN A 420 28.38 21.76 23.82
C GLN A 420 27.36 22.75 24.43
N SER A 421 27.58 24.06 24.28
CA SER A 421 26.66 25.07 24.83
C SER A 421 25.24 24.97 24.26
N SER A 422 25.09 24.50 23.01
CA SER A 422 23.78 24.24 22.41
C SER A 422 23.14 22.97 22.98
N ILE A 423 23.94 21.93 23.24
CA ILE A 423 23.48 20.68 23.86
C ILE A 423 22.99 20.97 25.29
N ASP A 424 23.73 21.75 26.06
CA ASP A 424 23.38 22.14 27.43
C ASP A 424 22.03 22.90 27.48
N ARG A 425 21.72 23.66 26.42
CA ARG A 425 20.43 24.35 26.23
C ARG A 425 19.31 23.45 25.72
N GLY A 426 19.59 22.18 25.41
CA GLY A 426 18.59 21.18 25.02
C GLY A 426 18.57 20.82 23.53
N LEU A 427 19.58 21.18 22.74
CA LEU A 427 19.69 20.72 21.34
C LEU A 427 19.67 19.18 21.28
N PHE A 428 18.74 18.63 20.49
CA PHE A 428 18.52 17.19 20.31
C PHE A 428 18.25 16.38 21.60
N ARG A 429 17.81 17.04 22.69
CA ARG A 429 17.40 16.32 23.90
C ARG A 429 16.16 15.46 23.61
N SER A 430 16.19 14.19 24.00
CA SER A 430 15.08 13.25 23.84
C SER A 430 14.69 12.56 25.15
N VAL A 431 13.42 12.20 25.29
CA VAL A 431 12.92 11.31 26.34
C VAL A 431 12.82 9.89 25.79
N PHE A 432 13.15 8.92 26.63
CA PHE A 432 12.94 7.50 26.36
C PHE A 432 11.95 6.94 27.37
N TYR A 433 10.83 6.40 26.87
CA TYR A 433 9.88 5.65 27.67
C TYR A 433 10.03 4.17 27.40
N ARG A 434 10.01 3.38 28.47
CA ARG A 434 9.98 1.93 28.42
C ARG A 434 8.91 1.39 29.35
N THR A 435 7.95 0.67 28.78
CA THR A 435 6.87 0.04 29.54
C THR A 435 7.14 -1.44 29.69
N TYR A 436 6.89 -1.97 30.88
CA TYR A 436 6.99 -3.40 31.20
C TYR A 436 5.58 -3.93 31.46
N THR A 437 5.29 -5.13 30.96
CA THR A 437 4.00 -5.81 31.13
C THR A 437 4.21 -7.12 31.87
N SER A 438 3.39 -7.40 32.86
CA SER A 438 3.38 -8.65 33.62
C SER A 438 1.92 -9.03 33.90
N GLU A 439 1.62 -10.31 33.96
CA GLU A 439 0.27 -10.84 34.22
C GLU A 439 0.36 -11.96 35.26
N GLU A 440 -0.64 -12.06 36.13
CA GLU A 440 -0.78 -13.18 37.07
C GLU A 440 -1.25 -14.42 36.32
N LYS A 441 -0.43 -15.46 36.30
CA LYS A 441 -0.79 -16.71 35.62
C LYS A 441 -1.41 -17.68 36.61
N GLN A 442 -2.56 -18.21 36.22
CA GLN A 442 -3.19 -19.32 36.91
C GLN A 442 -2.65 -20.64 36.33
N GLN A 443 -1.86 -21.37 37.10
CA GLN A 443 -1.41 -22.72 36.75
C GLN A 443 -2.30 -23.76 37.42
N GLY A 444 -3.14 -24.43 36.63
CA GLY A 444 -4.09 -25.42 37.14
C GLY A 444 -5.27 -24.78 37.88
N SER A 445 -5.88 -25.53 38.81
CA SER A 445 -7.08 -25.10 39.53
C SER A 445 -6.80 -24.33 40.84
N LEU A 446 -5.57 -24.36 41.35
CA LEU A 446 -5.26 -23.91 42.72
C LEU A 446 -4.10 -22.90 42.84
N ILE A 447 -3.20 -22.82 41.86
CA ILE A 447 -1.99 -21.97 41.97
C ILE A 447 -2.21 -20.71 41.14
N ILE A 448 -2.37 -19.59 41.82
CA ILE A 448 -2.42 -18.25 41.24
C ILE A 448 -1.11 -17.56 41.64
N GLU A 449 -0.32 -17.15 40.65
CA GLU A 449 0.81 -16.25 40.90
C GLU A 449 0.27 -14.89 41.35
N SER A 450 0.83 -14.29 42.40
CA SER A 450 0.44 -12.97 42.91
C SER A 450 1.58 -11.96 42.83
N PHE A 451 1.25 -10.69 42.63
CA PHE A 451 2.18 -9.59 42.85
C PHE A 451 2.27 -9.25 44.34
N GLU A 452 3.43 -9.53 44.94
CA GLU A 452 3.70 -9.29 46.35
C GLU A 452 5.16 -8.91 46.57
N LYS A 453 5.42 -8.13 47.61
CA LYS A 453 6.77 -7.77 48.02
C LYS A 453 7.54 -9.00 48.54
N PRO A 454 8.63 -9.43 47.86
CA PRO A 454 9.32 -10.67 48.24
C PRO A 454 10.17 -10.47 49.49
N SER A 455 10.24 -11.50 50.35
CA SER A 455 11.10 -11.51 51.53
C SER A 455 12.12 -12.66 51.50
N VAL A 456 13.32 -12.41 52.02
CA VAL A 456 14.44 -13.39 52.04
C VAL A 456 14.08 -14.65 52.85
N ARG A 457 13.14 -14.55 53.78
CA ARG A 457 12.70 -15.67 54.62
C ARG A 457 11.74 -16.61 53.90
N VAL A 458 10.94 -16.09 52.97
CA VAL A 458 9.82 -16.83 52.34
C VAL A 458 10.18 -17.28 50.93
N VAL A 459 10.98 -16.50 50.19
CA VAL A 459 11.28 -16.75 48.79
C VAL A 459 12.60 -17.51 48.62
N LYS A 460 12.55 -18.66 47.94
CA LYS A 460 13.73 -19.41 47.52
C LYS A 460 14.21 -18.90 46.16
N GLY A 461 15.50 -18.57 46.04
CA GLY A 461 16.09 -18.14 44.76
C GLY A 461 15.81 -16.68 44.39
N LEU A 462 15.76 -15.79 45.38
CA LEU A 462 15.58 -14.35 45.18
C LEU A 462 16.65 -13.81 44.21
N LYS A 463 16.22 -13.08 43.18
CA LYS A 463 17.14 -12.49 42.20
C LYS A 463 17.92 -11.35 42.85
N ARG A 464 19.07 -11.01 42.25
CA ARG A 464 19.86 -9.86 42.68
C ARG A 464 19.14 -8.58 42.26
N GLY A 465 18.49 -7.92 43.21
CA GLY A 465 17.76 -6.67 43.01
C GLY A 465 17.51 -5.96 44.34
N ASP A 466 17.27 -4.66 44.29
CA ASP A 466 16.86 -3.87 45.44
C ASP A 466 15.34 -3.81 45.51
N TYR A 467 14.75 -4.64 46.37
CA TYR A 467 13.31 -4.76 46.56
C TYR A 467 12.76 -3.75 47.58
N THR A 468 13.59 -2.84 48.12
CA THR A 468 13.12 -1.82 49.06
C THR A 468 12.26 -0.75 48.41
N LYS A 469 12.38 -0.60 47.08
CA LYS A 469 11.61 0.36 46.25
C LYS A 469 10.21 -0.12 45.89
N LEU A 470 9.88 -1.38 46.20
CA LEU A 470 8.55 -1.95 45.98
C LEU A 470 7.61 -1.52 47.10
N GLU A 471 6.37 -1.23 46.73
CA GLU A 471 5.29 -0.98 47.68
C GLU A 471 4.75 -2.32 48.20
N ASP A 472 3.70 -2.31 49.02
CA ASP A 472 3.16 -3.54 49.61
C ASP A 472 2.47 -4.45 48.57
N ASP A 473 2.08 -3.89 47.43
CA ASP A 473 1.52 -4.57 46.25
C ASP A 473 2.60 -5.14 45.29
N GLY A 474 3.88 -5.02 45.65
CA GLY A 474 5.02 -5.54 44.87
C GLY A 474 5.64 -4.50 43.95
#